data_AF-A0A6N7HA26-F1
#
_entry.id   AF-A0A6N7HA26-F1
#
_cell.length_a   1.000
_cell.length_b   1.000
_cell.length_c   1.000
_cell.angle_alpha   90.00
_cell.angle_beta   90.00
_cell.angle_gamma   90.00
#
_symmetry.space_group_name_H-M   'P 1'
#
loop_
_entity.id
_entity.type
_entity.pdbx_description
1 polymer ?
#
loop_
_entity_poly.entity_id
_entity_poly.type
_entity_poly.pdbx_seq_one_letter_code
_entity_poly.pdbx_strand_id
1 'polypeptide(L)'
;MREVADHLVDALDFFACTVSGSAPGSPTDYRDATRRCLAAFGRPEVLAAEHPFPGGVLRGWVVAGISLSESLVHGWDLATGAGVPYEPDVDVVAAVAALSDGPAPDGAFGDPVPVPADASPLVALLGRLGREVR
;
A
#
# COMPACT_ATOMS: atom_id res chain seq x y z
N MET A 1 -11.29 11.33 5.07
CA MET A 1 -11.82 10.83 3.77
C MET A 1 -11.15 11.49 2.57
N ARG A 2 -11.34 12.80 2.31
CA ARG A 2 -10.64 13.48 1.21
C ARG A 2 -9.11 13.37 1.33
N GLU A 3 -8.57 13.65 2.50
CA GLU A 3 -7.12 13.54 2.77
C GLU A 3 -6.55 12.14 2.51
N VAL A 4 -7.30 11.08 2.83
CA VAL A 4 -6.87 9.69 2.58
C VAL A 4 -6.87 9.39 1.07
N ALA A 5 -7.86 9.89 0.34
CA ALA A 5 -7.93 9.72 -1.10
C ALA A 5 -6.80 10.48 -1.81
N ASP A 6 -6.54 11.72 -1.41
CA ASP A 6 -5.45 12.54 -1.95
C ASP A 6 -4.09 11.90 -1.64
N HIS A 7 -3.87 11.44 -0.39
CA HIS A 7 -2.67 10.69 -0.01
C HIS A 7 -2.46 9.44 -0.87
N LEU A 8 -3.51 8.67 -1.13
CA LEU A 8 -3.39 7.46 -1.95
C LEU A 8 -3.05 7.79 -3.41
N VAL A 9 -3.58 8.89 -3.95
CA VAL A 9 -3.21 9.38 -5.30
C VAL A 9 -1.73 9.75 -5.35
N ASP A 10 -1.25 10.52 -4.36
CA ASP A 10 0.14 10.96 -4.27
C ASP A 10 1.09 9.77 -4.08
N ALA A 11 0.71 8.81 -3.23
CA ALA A 11 1.49 7.59 -2.99
C ALA A 11 1.67 6.77 -4.28
N LEU A 12 0.60 6.58 -5.06
CA LEU A 12 0.67 5.83 -6.32
C LEU A 12 1.55 6.53 -7.37
N ASP A 13 1.50 7.87 -7.45
CA ASP A 13 2.41 8.62 -8.34
C ASP A 13 3.86 8.52 -7.87
N PHE A 14 4.09 8.61 -6.55
CA PHE A 14 5.41 8.42 -5.96
C PHE A 14 6.01 7.06 -6.36
N PHE A 15 5.30 5.96 -6.17
CA PHE A 15 5.82 4.63 -6.55
C PHE A 15 6.08 4.53 -8.06
N ALA A 16 5.16 5.03 -8.88
CA ALA A 16 5.32 5.04 -10.34
C ALA A 16 6.59 5.80 -10.75
N CYS A 17 6.87 6.94 -10.12
CA CYS A 17 8.05 7.76 -10.39
C CYS A 17 9.33 7.09 -9.88
N THR A 18 9.31 6.56 -8.65
CA THR A 18 10.44 5.85 -8.04
C THR A 18 10.94 4.74 -8.95
N VAL A 19 10.04 3.89 -9.44
CA VAL A 19 10.43 2.70 -10.19
C VAL A 19 10.62 2.93 -11.69
N SER A 20 10.18 4.09 -12.19
CA SER A 20 10.41 4.51 -13.58
C SER A 20 11.57 5.49 -13.75
N GLY A 21 12.07 6.09 -12.66
CA GLY A 21 13.06 7.17 -12.71
C GLY A 21 12.52 8.46 -13.33
N SER A 22 11.19 8.62 -13.41
CA SER A 22 10.54 9.78 -14.02
C SER A 22 10.27 10.89 -13.00
N ALA A 23 10.09 12.12 -13.48
CA ALA A 23 9.58 13.21 -12.65
C ALA A 23 8.11 12.97 -12.24
N PRO A 24 7.63 13.59 -11.14
CA PRO A 24 6.23 13.51 -10.71
C PRO A 24 5.24 13.76 -11.85
N GLY A 25 4.26 12.88 -11.99
CA GLY A 25 3.35 12.88 -13.12
C GLY A 25 2.15 13.82 -12.95
N SER A 26 1.88 14.28 -11.72
CA SER A 26 0.67 15.06 -11.37
C SER A 26 -0.63 14.37 -11.84
N PRO A 27 -0.97 13.19 -11.29
CA PRO A 27 -2.18 12.48 -11.69
C PRO A 27 -3.43 13.31 -11.40
N THR A 28 -4.42 13.23 -12.28
CA THR A 28 -5.65 14.02 -12.13
C THR A 28 -6.66 13.39 -11.17
N ASP A 29 -6.58 12.07 -10.99
CA ASP A 29 -7.42 11.30 -10.09
C ASP A 29 -6.78 9.93 -9.74
N TYR A 30 -7.48 9.16 -8.90
CA TYR A 30 -7.08 7.81 -8.51
C TYR A 30 -6.93 6.84 -9.69
N ARG A 31 -7.78 6.94 -10.71
CA ARG A 31 -7.73 6.05 -11.87
C ARG A 31 -6.47 6.30 -12.68
N ASP A 32 -6.12 7.55 -12.91
CA ASP A 32 -4.89 7.95 -13.61
C ASP A 32 -3.64 7.54 -12.82
N ALA A 33 -3.60 7.83 -11.51
CA ALA A 33 -2.50 7.42 -10.64
C ALA A 33 -2.29 5.89 -10.65
N THR A 34 -3.38 5.13 -10.51
CA THR A 34 -3.36 3.66 -10.59
C THR A 34 -2.85 3.18 -11.94
N ARG A 35 -3.31 3.76 -13.04
CA ARG A 35 -2.90 3.35 -14.39
C ARG A 35 -1.41 3.55 -14.63
N ARG A 36 -0.86 4.65 -14.13
CA ARG A 36 0.58 4.96 -14.20
C ARG A 36 1.40 4.00 -13.33
N CYS A 37 0.97 3.77 -12.10
CA CYS A 37 1.61 2.84 -11.17
C CYS A 37 1.65 1.41 -11.74
N LEU A 38 0.52 0.91 -12.23
CA LEU A 38 0.43 -0.41 -12.88
C LEU A 38 1.28 -0.50 -14.14
N ALA A 39 1.33 0.55 -14.96
CA ALA A 39 2.18 0.57 -16.15
C ALA A 39 3.68 0.50 -15.79
N ALA A 40 4.09 1.15 -14.70
CA ALA A 40 5.47 1.13 -14.23
C ALA A 40 5.87 -0.26 -13.70
N PHE A 41 5.05 -0.86 -12.83
CA PHE A 41 5.31 -2.19 -12.24
C PHE A 41 5.05 -3.35 -13.21
N GLY A 42 4.25 -3.16 -14.25
CA GLY A 42 3.98 -4.16 -15.28
C GLY A 42 5.19 -4.53 -16.14
N ARG A 43 6.30 -3.80 -16.00
CA ARG A 43 7.58 -4.07 -16.67
C ARG A 43 8.40 -5.07 -15.86
N PRO A 44 8.68 -6.30 -16.36
CA PRO A 44 9.36 -7.33 -15.57
C PRO A 44 10.75 -6.91 -15.05
N GLU A 45 11.50 -6.13 -15.83
CA GLU A 45 12.81 -5.61 -15.45
C GLU A 45 12.74 -4.66 -14.25
N VAL A 46 11.61 -3.97 -14.07
CA VAL A 46 11.40 -3.05 -12.94
C VAL A 46 11.32 -3.81 -11.64
N LEU A 47 10.62 -4.95 -11.60
CA LEU A 47 10.47 -5.75 -10.38
C LEU A 47 11.79 -6.38 -9.91
N ALA A 48 12.67 -6.74 -10.86
CA ALA A 48 13.96 -7.34 -10.56
C ALA A 48 15.04 -6.30 -10.19
N ALA A 49 14.92 -5.07 -10.70
CA ALA A 49 15.88 -3.99 -10.49
C ALA A 49 15.89 -3.46 -9.04
N GLU A 50 16.97 -2.76 -8.72
CA GLU A 50 17.12 -1.99 -7.49
C GLU A 50 16.73 -0.54 -7.74
N HIS A 51 15.98 0.05 -6.79
CA HIS A 51 15.45 1.41 -6.89
C HIS A 51 15.82 2.22 -5.65
N PRO A 52 16.19 3.50 -5.80
CA PRO A 52 16.33 4.41 -4.66
C PRO A 52 15.00 4.54 -3.92
N PHE A 53 15.03 4.40 -2.59
CA PHE A 53 13.85 4.51 -1.74
C PHE A 53 14.21 5.25 -0.43
N PRO A 54 13.25 5.89 0.25
CA PRO A 54 13.49 6.40 1.60
C PRO A 54 14.09 5.31 2.51
N GLY A 55 15.26 5.58 3.09
CA GLY A 55 15.97 4.63 3.95
C GLY A 55 16.90 3.64 3.23
N GLY A 56 17.05 3.70 1.90
CA GLY A 56 18.09 2.93 1.19
C GLY A 56 17.75 2.58 -0.25
N VAL A 57 18.17 1.39 -0.67
CA VAL A 57 17.88 0.84 -1.99
C VAL A 57 17.06 -0.41 -1.80
N LEU A 58 15.92 -0.50 -2.49
CA LEU A 58 15.01 -1.65 -2.41
C LEU A 58 14.89 -2.33 -3.77
N ARG A 59 14.64 -3.64 -3.75
CA ARG A 59 14.26 -4.38 -4.96
C ARG A 59 12.86 -3.96 -5.41
N GLY A 60 12.62 -3.88 -6.71
CA GLY A 60 11.35 -3.38 -7.26
C GLY A 60 10.13 -4.16 -6.79
N TRP A 61 10.24 -5.48 -6.59
CA TRP A 61 9.18 -6.29 -6.01
C TRP A 61 8.84 -5.91 -4.55
N VAL A 62 9.82 -5.42 -3.78
CA VAL A 62 9.57 -4.89 -2.43
C VAL A 62 8.80 -3.56 -2.53
N VAL A 63 9.22 -2.67 -3.42
CA VAL A 63 8.53 -1.38 -3.66
C VAL A 63 7.08 -1.61 -4.13
N ALA A 64 6.86 -2.61 -4.98
CA ALA A 64 5.52 -3.04 -5.40
C ALA A 64 4.68 -3.55 -4.22
N GLY A 65 5.28 -4.33 -3.32
CA GLY A 65 4.62 -4.79 -2.09
C GLY A 65 4.20 -3.63 -1.18
N ILE A 66 5.05 -2.61 -1.02
CA ILE A 66 4.71 -1.42 -0.22
C ILE A 66 3.54 -0.67 -0.89
N SER A 67 3.57 -0.49 -2.21
CA SER A 67 2.47 0.12 -2.96
C SER A 67 1.15 -0.67 -2.83
N LEU A 68 1.23 -2.00 -2.79
CA LEU A 68 0.09 -2.88 -2.55
C LEU A 68 -0.47 -2.71 -1.14
N SER A 69 0.40 -2.58 -0.13
CA SER A 69 0.01 -2.28 1.26
C SER A 69 -0.74 -0.96 1.37
N GLU A 70 -0.23 0.12 0.75
CA GLU A 70 -0.90 1.42 0.72
C GLU A 70 -2.31 1.30 0.11
N SER A 71 -2.43 0.59 -1.02
CA SER A 71 -3.71 0.38 -1.72
C SER A 71 -4.71 -0.42 -0.89
N LEU A 72 -4.25 -1.49 -0.23
CA LEU A 72 -5.09 -2.35 0.60
C LEU A 72 -5.62 -1.58 1.82
N VAL A 73 -4.71 -0.94 2.55
CA VAL A 73 -5.05 -0.35 3.84
C VAL A 73 -5.85 0.95 3.67
N HIS A 74 -5.44 1.84 2.76
CA HIS A 74 -6.21 3.05 2.50
C HIS A 74 -7.49 2.78 1.71
N GLY A 75 -7.54 1.72 0.90
CA GLY A 75 -8.79 1.21 0.34
C GLY A 75 -9.78 0.81 1.44
N TRP A 76 -9.31 0.11 2.47
CA TRP A 76 -10.12 -0.22 3.65
C TRP A 76 -10.55 1.03 4.44
N ASP A 77 -9.64 1.99 4.67
CA ASP A 77 -9.96 3.25 5.36
C ASP A 77 -11.11 3.99 4.65
N LEU A 78 -11.02 4.07 3.31
CA LEU A 78 -12.00 4.76 2.49
C LEU A 78 -13.35 4.03 2.47
N ALA A 79 -13.34 2.72 2.28
CA ALA A 79 -14.57 1.92 2.23
C ALA A 79 -15.29 1.94 3.57
N THR A 80 -14.56 1.72 4.67
CA THR A 80 -15.10 1.78 6.04
C THR A 80 -15.65 3.16 6.36
N GLY A 81 -14.91 4.22 6.05
CA GLY A 81 -15.36 5.60 6.25
C GLY A 81 -16.58 6.00 5.40
N ALA A 82 -16.83 5.30 4.29
CA ALA A 82 -17.99 5.48 3.43
C ALA A 82 -19.17 4.53 3.75
N GLY A 83 -19.00 3.59 4.70
CA GLY A 83 -19.99 2.55 4.99
C GLY A 83 -20.17 1.54 3.83
N VAL A 84 -19.15 1.38 3.00
CA VAL A 84 -19.15 0.43 1.87
C VAL A 84 -18.42 -0.85 2.29
N PRO A 85 -18.97 -2.05 2.01
CA PRO A 85 -18.26 -3.30 2.27
C PRO A 85 -16.91 -3.35 1.55
N TYR A 86 -15.89 -3.87 2.25
CA TYR A 86 -14.53 -4.01 1.72
C TYR A 86 -14.08 -5.46 1.84
N GLU A 87 -14.04 -6.14 0.69
CA GLU A 87 -13.65 -7.55 0.57
C GLU A 87 -12.44 -7.65 -0.38
N PRO A 88 -11.21 -7.44 0.12
CA PRO A 88 -10.01 -7.55 -0.69
C PRO A 88 -9.70 -9.02 -1.01
N ASP A 89 -8.91 -9.22 -2.06
CA ASP A 89 -8.40 -10.55 -2.40
C ASP A 89 -7.56 -11.12 -1.25
N VAL A 90 -7.81 -12.39 -0.91
CA VAL A 90 -7.09 -13.11 0.15
C VAL A 90 -5.59 -13.19 -0.10
N ASP A 91 -5.17 -13.32 -1.37
CA ASP A 91 -3.76 -13.39 -1.73
C ASP A 91 -3.08 -12.02 -1.53
N VAL A 92 -3.81 -10.93 -1.73
CA VAL A 92 -3.33 -9.56 -1.44
C VAL A 92 -3.15 -9.39 0.07
N VAL A 93 -4.12 -9.83 0.88
CA VAL A 93 -4.01 -9.77 2.35
C VAL A 93 -2.81 -10.58 2.84
N ALA A 94 -2.62 -11.79 2.31
CA ALA A 94 -1.50 -12.65 2.67
C ALA A 94 -0.14 -12.03 2.27
N ALA A 95 -0.05 -11.46 1.06
CA ALA A 95 1.17 -10.82 0.58
C ALA A 95 1.56 -9.60 1.42
N VAL A 96 0.60 -8.74 1.76
CA VAL A 96 0.85 -7.57 2.62
C VAL A 96 1.19 -8.03 4.04
N ALA A 97 0.52 -9.05 4.57
CA ALA A 97 0.85 -9.57 5.89
C ALA A 97 2.29 -10.06 6.00
N ALA A 98 2.77 -10.81 5.00
CA ALA A 98 4.14 -11.31 4.93
C ALA A 98 5.17 -10.18 4.77
N LEU A 99 4.83 -9.14 4.00
CA LEU A 99 5.68 -7.95 3.86
C LEU A 99 5.82 -7.21 5.20
N SER A 100 4.72 -7.07 5.92
CA SER A 100 4.64 -6.34 7.20
C SER A 100 5.21 -7.11 8.40
N ASP A 101 5.76 -8.31 8.21
CA ASP A 101 6.51 -9.04 9.26
C ASP A 101 7.98 -8.60 9.35
N GLY A 102 8.46 -7.84 8.36
CA GLY A 102 9.79 -7.25 8.35
C GLY A 102 9.89 -5.94 9.14
N PRO A 103 11.12 -5.41 9.31
CA PRO A 103 11.31 -4.09 9.88
C PRO A 103 10.65 -3.02 8.99
N ALA A 104 9.79 -2.20 9.60
CA ALA A 104 9.20 -1.03 8.96
C ALA A 104 9.88 0.25 9.48
N PRO A 105 9.99 1.31 8.66
CA PRO A 105 10.44 2.61 9.15
C PRO A 105 9.56 3.12 10.29
N ASP A 106 10.15 3.89 11.20
CA ASP A 106 9.40 4.54 12.27
C ASP A 106 8.25 5.38 11.69
N GLY A 107 7.04 5.18 12.22
CA GLY A 107 5.83 5.88 11.76
C GLY A 107 5.21 5.34 10.46
N ALA A 108 5.75 4.28 9.86
CA ALA A 108 5.11 3.63 8.70
C ALA A 108 3.74 3.01 9.05
N PHE A 109 3.57 2.55 10.30
CA PHE A 109 2.32 2.00 10.82
C PHE A 109 1.93 2.69 12.14
N GLY A 110 0.64 2.59 12.48
CA GLY A 110 0.16 3.00 13.80
C GLY A 110 0.52 1.98 14.87
N ASP A 111 0.32 2.34 16.15
CA ASP A 111 0.52 1.44 17.26
C ASP A 111 -0.41 0.21 17.13
N PRO A 112 0.11 -1.04 17.24
CA PRO A 112 -0.71 -2.23 17.09
C PRO A 112 -1.91 -2.25 18.04
N VAL A 113 -3.08 -2.56 17.47
CA VAL A 113 -4.34 -2.69 18.19
C VAL A 113 -4.64 -4.18 18.42
N PRO A 114 -4.94 -4.61 19.66
CA PRO A 114 -5.33 -5.99 19.96
C PRO A 114 -6.60 -6.40 19.21
N VAL A 115 -6.60 -7.62 18.68
CA VAL A 115 -7.76 -8.24 18.00
C VAL A 115 -8.06 -9.62 18.60
N PRO A 116 -9.28 -10.16 18.43
CA PRO A 116 -9.58 -11.54 18.80
C PRO A 116 -8.63 -12.56 18.14
N ALA A 117 -8.36 -13.66 18.84
CA ALA A 117 -7.44 -14.69 18.34
C ALA A 117 -7.97 -15.43 17.08
N ASP A 118 -9.29 -15.41 16.87
CA ASP A 118 -10.01 -15.97 15.74
C ASP A 118 -10.41 -14.91 14.69
N ALA A 119 -9.83 -13.71 14.78
CA ALA A 119 -10.06 -12.65 13.81
C ALA A 119 -9.70 -13.11 12.38
N SER A 120 -10.41 -12.57 11.39
CA SER A 120 -10.08 -12.84 9.99
C SER A 120 -8.67 -12.34 9.64
N PRO A 121 -8.03 -12.88 8.59
CA PRO A 121 -6.68 -12.45 8.18
C PRO A 121 -6.58 -10.94 7.94
N LEU A 122 -7.62 -10.33 7.36
CA LEU A 122 -7.68 -8.89 7.14
C LEU A 122 -7.73 -8.11 8.47
N VAL A 123 -8.57 -8.54 9.42
CA VAL A 123 -8.69 -7.87 10.74
C VAL A 123 -7.39 -8.01 11.53
N ALA A 124 -6.75 -9.18 11.50
CA ALA A 124 -5.46 -9.39 12.13
C ALA A 124 -4.35 -8.52 11.52
N LEU A 125 -4.32 -8.38 10.20
CA LEU A 125 -3.42 -7.46 9.52
C LEU A 125 -3.70 -6.01 9.92
N LEU A 126 -4.94 -5.54 9.82
CA LEU A 126 -5.32 -4.17 10.17
C LEU A 126 -4.96 -3.82 11.61
N GLY A 127 -5.27 -4.71 12.57
CA GLY A 127 -4.90 -4.54 13.98
C GLY A 127 -3.39 -4.42 14.17
N ARG A 128 -2.60 -5.28 13.53
CA ARG A 128 -1.12 -5.18 13.53
C ARG A 128 -0.61 -3.84 12.99
N LEU A 129 -1.27 -3.29 11.98
CA LEU A 129 -0.92 -2.00 11.39
C LEU A 129 -1.53 -0.81 12.16
N GLY A 130 -2.20 -1.06 13.29
CA GLY A 130 -2.73 -0.03 14.19
C GLY A 130 -4.11 0.52 13.80
N ARG A 131 -4.91 -0.25 13.06
CA ARG A 131 -6.27 0.12 12.68
C ARG A 131 -7.28 -0.50 13.64
N GLU A 132 -8.20 0.31 14.15
CA GLU A 132 -9.36 -0.15 14.91
C GLU A 132 -10.44 -0.65 13.95
N VAL A 133 -10.72 -1.95 13.98
CA VAL A 133 -11.90 -2.52 13.32
C VAL A 133 -13.05 -2.48 14.33
N ARG A 134 -14.13 -1.75 14.00
CA ARG A 134 -15.33 -1.61 14.83
C ARG A 134 -16.50 -2.42 14.27
#